data_AF-A0A7Y3NPX3-F1
#
_entry.id   AF-A0A7Y3NPX3-F1
#
_cell.length_a   1.000
_cell.length_b   1.000
_cell.length_c   1.000
_cell.angle_alpha   90.00
_cell.angle_beta   90.00
_cell.angle_gamma   90.00
#
_symmetry.space_group_name_H-M   'P 1'
#
loop_
_entity.id
_entity.type
_entity.pdbx_description
1 polymer ?
#
loop_
_entity_poly.entity_id
_entity_poly.type
_entity_poly.pdbx_seq_one_letter_code
_entity_poly.pdbx_strand_id
1 'polypeptide(L)'
;MKIRNTLTTALITTGLLVSIPFAASAEEDMHENVNVVETITATTYFNGGVGKDEEATMRRVAQVFPLRIIFSERKNGEFVTDVPVVISDARGNPVLELPRAGPMLFVMLPNGKYKVSSRFEGLTESQEVTLSGKESKELNFHWKGLPR
;
A
#
# COMPACT_ATOMS: atom_id res chain seq x y z
N MET A 1 -41.39 65.61 -17.85
CA MET A 1 -40.00 66.12 -17.99
C MET A 1 -39.31 65.22 -19.02
N LYS A 2 -39.49 65.35 -20.35
CA LYS A 2 -39.16 66.39 -21.35
C LYS A 2 -37.64 66.66 -21.56
N ILE A 3 -37.10 65.98 -22.60
CA ILE A 3 -36.16 66.41 -23.69
C ILE A 3 -34.66 66.65 -23.31
N ARG A 4 -33.57 66.42 -24.11
CA ARG A 4 -33.21 66.39 -25.56
C ARG A 4 -31.85 65.64 -25.73
N ASN A 5 -31.58 64.83 -26.77
CA ASN A 5 -30.89 65.12 -28.05
C ASN A 5 -29.36 65.41 -27.89
N THR A 6 -28.38 64.81 -28.57
CA THR A 6 -28.16 64.76 -30.05
C THR A 6 -27.10 63.73 -30.50
N LEU A 7 -27.31 63.26 -31.74
CA LEU A 7 -26.48 62.44 -32.65
C LEU A 7 -25.13 63.06 -33.06
N THR A 8 -24.11 62.24 -33.35
CA THR A 8 -23.30 62.37 -34.59
C THR A 8 -22.63 61.06 -34.99
N THR A 9 -22.67 60.78 -36.29
CA THR A 9 -22.19 59.59 -37.02
C THR A 9 -20.94 59.94 -37.84
N ALA A 10 -19.97 59.02 -37.99
CA ALA A 10 -19.13 58.82 -39.20
C ALA A 10 -18.23 57.58 -38.98
N LEU A 11 -18.50 56.41 -39.55
CA LEU A 11 -18.17 55.86 -40.89
C LEU A 11 -16.67 55.53 -41.19
N ILE A 12 -16.40 54.22 -41.13
CA ILE A 12 -15.67 53.32 -42.06
C ILE A 12 -14.24 53.66 -42.53
N THR A 13 -13.28 52.81 -42.15
CA THR A 13 -12.33 52.19 -43.10
C THR A 13 -12.02 50.75 -42.70
N THR A 14 -12.15 49.86 -43.67
CA THR A 14 -12.10 48.39 -43.65
C THR A 14 -10.69 47.83 -43.42
N GLY A 15 -10.55 46.69 -42.71
CA GLY A 15 -9.27 45.96 -42.71
C GLY A 15 -9.19 44.72 -41.83
N LEU A 16 -9.65 43.59 -42.36
CA LEU A 16 -9.24 42.20 -42.08
C LEU A 16 -9.61 41.52 -40.73
N LEU A 17 -10.46 40.49 -40.85
CA LEU A 17 -10.70 39.43 -39.87
C LEU A 17 -9.46 38.55 -39.70
N VAL A 18 -8.96 38.42 -38.47
CA VAL A 18 -8.37 37.18 -37.98
C VAL A 18 -9.06 36.86 -36.65
N SER A 19 -10.03 35.97 -36.73
CA SER A 19 -10.70 35.36 -35.59
C SER A 19 -9.77 34.34 -34.94
N ILE A 20 -9.28 34.63 -33.74
CA ILE A 20 -8.69 33.62 -32.85
C ILE A 20 -9.77 33.27 -31.83
N PRO A 21 -10.27 32.02 -31.77
CA PRO A 21 -11.05 31.57 -30.65
C PRO A 21 -10.06 31.27 -29.53
N PHE A 22 -9.83 32.21 -28.60
CA PHE A 22 -9.19 31.86 -27.33
C PHE A 22 -10.29 31.40 -26.37
N ALA A 23 -10.83 30.22 -26.66
CA ALA A 23 -11.51 29.42 -25.65
C ALA A 23 -10.43 28.71 -24.84
N ALA A 24 -10.14 29.22 -23.66
CA ALA A 24 -9.61 28.45 -22.54
C ALA A 24 -9.57 29.42 -21.35
N SER A 25 -10.67 29.49 -20.61
CA SER A 25 -10.53 29.78 -19.18
C SER A 25 -9.64 28.66 -18.66
N ALA A 26 -8.40 29.00 -18.31
CA ALA A 26 -7.55 28.10 -17.56
C ALA A 26 -8.26 27.83 -16.24
N GLU A 27 -8.98 26.71 -16.18
CA GLU A 27 -9.24 26.01 -14.95
C GLU A 27 -7.86 25.54 -14.52
N GLU A 28 -7.16 26.38 -13.76
CA GLU A 28 -5.98 25.92 -13.03
C GLU A 28 -6.50 24.92 -12.00
N ASP A 29 -6.51 23.66 -12.42
CA ASP A 29 -6.63 22.47 -11.59
C ASP A 29 -5.71 22.69 -10.39
N MET A 30 -6.33 23.07 -9.27
CA MET A 30 -5.70 23.09 -7.98
C MET A 30 -5.49 21.62 -7.62
N HIS A 31 -4.41 21.03 -8.14
CA HIS A 31 -3.91 19.74 -7.71
C HIS A 31 -3.50 19.91 -6.25
N GLU A 32 -4.46 19.66 -5.36
CA GLU A 32 -4.19 19.39 -3.96
C GLU A 32 -3.34 18.12 -3.92
N ASN A 33 -2.04 18.32 -3.96
CA ASN A 33 -1.07 17.37 -3.44
C ASN A 33 -1.42 17.25 -1.95
N VAL A 34 -2.34 16.33 -1.65
CA VAL A 34 -2.48 15.79 -0.32
C VAL A 34 -1.28 14.89 -0.16
N ASN A 35 -0.20 15.43 0.41
CA ASN A 35 0.82 14.61 1.03
C ASN A 35 0.16 13.88 2.20
N VAL A 36 -0.44 12.72 1.93
CA VAL A 36 -0.91 11.83 2.98
C VAL A 36 0.34 11.35 3.71
N VAL A 37 0.59 11.94 4.88
CA VAL A 37 1.58 11.41 5.82
C VAL A 37 0.96 10.16 6.42
N GLU A 38 1.09 9.02 5.73
CA GLU A 38 0.72 7.73 6.30
C GLU A 38 1.69 7.41 7.43
N THR A 39 1.19 7.51 8.67
CA THR A 39 1.92 7.02 9.83
C THR A 39 1.80 5.51 9.84
N ILE A 40 2.73 4.83 9.16
CA ILE A 40 2.87 3.38 9.30
C ILE A 40 3.29 3.15 10.75
N THR A 41 2.46 2.47 11.53
CA THR A 41 2.77 2.19 12.94
C THR A 41 4.07 1.39 12.97
N ALA A 42 5.11 1.91 13.63
CA ALA A 42 6.42 1.25 13.70
C ALA A 42 6.32 -0.02 14.57
N THR A 43 5.90 -1.12 13.93
CA THR A 43 5.85 -2.45 14.54
C THR A 43 7.22 -3.09 14.46
N THR A 44 7.79 -3.52 15.58
CA THR A 44 9.08 -4.24 15.59
C THR A 44 8.90 -5.61 14.93
N TYR A 45 9.75 -5.91 13.95
CA TYR A 45 9.75 -7.19 13.27
C TYR A 45 11.19 -7.71 13.05
N PHE A 46 11.31 -9.02 12.82
CA PHE A 46 12.53 -9.69 12.41
C PHE A 46 12.25 -10.45 11.12
N ASN A 47 12.96 -10.11 10.05
CA ASN A 47 12.74 -10.62 8.69
C ASN A 47 14.02 -11.30 8.19
N GLY A 48 13.92 -12.50 7.61
CA GLY A 48 15.09 -13.21 7.07
C GLY A 48 14.84 -14.70 6.89
N GLY A 49 15.91 -15.49 7.06
CA GLY A 49 15.85 -16.95 6.95
C GLY A 49 16.18 -17.46 5.55
N VAL A 50 16.88 -16.66 4.74
CA VAL A 50 17.37 -17.08 3.41
C VAL A 50 18.63 -17.95 3.57
N GLY A 51 19.52 -17.55 4.48
CA GLY A 51 20.72 -18.32 4.83
C GLY A 51 20.49 -19.28 5.99
N LYS A 52 21.25 -20.39 6.04
CA LYS A 52 21.17 -21.38 7.14
C LYS A 52 21.44 -20.76 8.51
N ASP A 53 22.41 -19.85 8.61
CA ASP A 53 22.76 -19.20 9.88
C ASP A 53 21.68 -18.20 10.33
N GLU A 54 21.05 -17.51 9.37
CA GLU A 54 19.90 -16.65 9.63
C GLU A 54 18.71 -17.47 10.10
N GLU A 55 18.39 -18.56 9.39
CA GLU A 55 17.32 -19.48 9.75
C GLU A 55 17.52 -20.03 11.17
N ALA A 56 18.73 -20.50 11.49
CA ALA A 56 19.07 -20.98 12.82
C ALA A 56 18.92 -19.88 13.88
N THR A 57 19.29 -18.64 13.56
CA THR A 57 19.13 -17.49 14.47
C THR A 57 17.66 -17.15 14.68
N MET A 58 16.87 -17.14 13.61
CA MET A 58 15.43 -16.95 13.68
C MET A 58 14.79 -18.04 14.54
N ARG A 59 15.09 -19.31 14.28
CA ARG A 59 14.56 -20.43 15.09
C ARG A 59 14.88 -20.29 16.58
N ARG A 60 16.05 -19.75 16.95
CA ARG A 60 16.42 -19.49 18.35
C ARG A 60 15.60 -18.37 19.00
N VAL A 61 15.29 -17.30 18.28
CA VAL A 61 14.52 -16.16 18.82
C VAL A 61 13.00 -16.30 18.64
N ALA A 62 12.54 -17.32 17.91
CA ALA A 62 11.15 -17.52 17.53
C ALA A 62 10.16 -17.42 18.70
N GLN A 63 10.48 -18.01 19.85
CA GLN A 63 9.58 -18.03 21.02
C GLN A 63 9.31 -16.64 21.62
N VAL A 64 10.16 -15.65 21.34
CA VAL A 64 10.00 -14.29 21.85
C VAL A 64 8.90 -13.54 21.08
N PHE A 65 8.61 -13.96 19.84
CA PHE A 65 7.66 -13.26 18.98
C PHE A 65 6.25 -13.85 19.10
N PRO A 66 5.23 -13.03 19.38
CA PRO A 66 3.84 -13.47 19.42
C PRO A 66 3.31 -13.97 18.08
N LEU A 67 3.81 -13.42 16.97
CA LEU A 67 3.43 -13.83 15.62
C LEU A 67 4.65 -14.23 14.81
N ARG A 68 4.58 -15.39 14.17
CA ARG A 68 5.56 -15.92 13.24
C ARG A 68 4.87 -16.24 11.93
N ILE A 69 5.48 -15.88 10.82
CA ILE A 69 4.94 -16.11 9.49
C ILE A 69 6.01 -16.79 8.67
N ILE A 70 5.64 -17.89 8.02
CA ILE A 70 6.51 -18.69 7.17
C ILE A 70 5.93 -18.69 5.77
N PHE A 71 6.79 -18.48 4.78
CA PHE A 71 6.42 -18.38 3.38
C PHE A 71 7.09 -19.49 2.57
N SER A 72 6.29 -20.32 1.90
CA SER A 72 6.84 -21.36 1.02
C SER A 72 5.92 -21.72 -0.15
N GLU A 73 6.48 -22.40 -1.14
CA GLU A 73 5.73 -23.02 -2.23
C GLU A 73 5.14 -24.37 -1.79
N ARG A 74 3.91 -24.65 -2.22
CA ARG A 74 3.19 -25.90 -1.93
C ARG A 74 3.71 -27.10 -2.72
N LYS A 75 4.38 -26.87 -3.85
CA LYS A 75 4.83 -27.94 -4.76
C LYS A 75 5.94 -28.79 -4.13
N ASN A 76 6.89 -28.13 -3.48
CA ASN A 76 8.12 -28.72 -2.96
C ASN A 76 8.43 -28.27 -1.52
N GLY A 77 7.67 -27.35 -0.94
CA GLY A 77 7.97 -26.76 0.37
C GLY A 77 9.13 -25.77 0.33
N GLU A 78 9.58 -25.33 -0.86
CA GLU A 78 10.68 -24.37 -0.97
C GLU A 78 10.27 -23.02 -0.37
N PHE A 79 11.15 -22.48 0.47
CA PHE A 79 10.96 -21.16 1.04
C PHE A 79 11.01 -20.07 -0.03
N VAL A 80 10.10 -19.10 0.06
CA VAL A 80 10.01 -17.98 -0.89
C VAL A 80 10.45 -16.67 -0.26
N THR A 81 10.89 -15.75 -1.11
CA THR A 81 11.42 -14.43 -0.74
C THR A 81 10.68 -13.33 -1.50
N ASP A 82 10.97 -12.07 -1.18
CA ASP A 82 10.38 -10.87 -1.78
C ASP A 82 8.84 -10.88 -1.75
N VAL A 83 8.27 -11.43 -0.67
CA VAL A 83 6.82 -11.50 -0.46
C VAL A 83 6.32 -10.17 0.12
N PRO A 84 5.47 -9.40 -0.57
CA PRO A 84 4.77 -8.27 0.04
C PRO A 84 3.78 -8.77 1.10
N VAL A 85 3.82 -8.16 2.28
CA VAL A 85 3.00 -8.48 3.45
C VAL A 85 2.34 -7.21 3.97
N VAL A 86 1.04 -7.28 4.23
CA VAL A 86 0.28 -6.28 4.97
C VAL A 86 -0.38 -6.97 6.16
N ILE A 87 -0.18 -6.41 7.36
CA ILE A 87 -0.90 -6.82 8.56
C ILE A 87 -1.82 -5.69 8.97
N SER A 88 -3.11 -5.99 9.11
CA SER A 88 -4.12 -5.03 9.57
C SER A 88 -4.70 -5.43 10.91
N ASP A 89 -5.05 -4.44 11.73
CA ASP A 89 -5.81 -4.65 12.96
C ASP A 89 -7.28 -5.07 12.69
N ALA A 90 -8.03 -5.34 13.76
CA ALA A 90 -9.45 -5.71 13.67
C ALA A 90 -10.36 -4.64 13.05
N ARG A 91 -9.90 -3.38 12.95
CA ARG A 91 -10.62 -2.27 12.34
C ARG A 91 -10.22 -2.08 10.86
N GLY A 92 -9.25 -2.85 10.38
CA GLY A 92 -8.73 -2.77 9.02
C GLY A 92 -7.57 -1.77 8.84
N ASN A 93 -7.06 -1.16 9.91
CA ASN A 93 -5.93 -0.25 9.79
C ASN A 93 -4.62 -1.04 9.60
N PRO A 94 -3.76 -0.67 8.63
CA PRO A 94 -2.46 -1.30 8.49
C PRO A 94 -1.58 -0.99 9.70
N VAL A 95 -1.05 -2.04 10.33
CA VAL A 95 -0.10 -1.97 11.47
C VAL A 95 1.32 -2.38 11.06
N LEU A 96 1.46 -3.10 9.94
CA LEU A 96 2.74 -3.39 9.31
C LEU A 96 2.53 -3.49 7.81
N GLU A 97 3.38 -2.81 7.05
CA GLU A 97 3.52 -3.01 5.61
C GLU A 97 4.98 -3.30 5.30
N LEU A 98 5.24 -4.49 4.75
CA LEU A 98 6.58 -4.92 4.39
C LEU A 98 6.57 -5.35 2.92
N PRO A 99 7.17 -4.56 2.01
CA PRO A 99 7.09 -4.85 0.58
C PRO A 99 7.88 -6.10 0.16
N ARG A 100 8.88 -6.52 0.94
CA ARG A 100 9.77 -7.64 0.62
C ARG A 100 10.14 -8.44 1.88
N ALA A 101 9.29 -9.39 2.25
CA ALA A 101 9.57 -10.35 3.31
C ALA A 101 10.41 -11.54 2.78
N GLY A 102 11.34 -12.01 3.59
CA GLY A 102 12.05 -13.27 3.39
C GLY A 102 11.23 -14.46 3.92
N PRO A 103 11.77 -15.69 3.85
CA PRO A 103 11.06 -16.93 4.20
C PRO A 103 10.40 -16.97 5.56
N MET A 104 10.99 -16.24 6.52
CA MET A 104 10.52 -16.16 7.87
C MET A 104 10.38 -14.69 8.26
N LEU A 105 9.19 -14.33 8.74
CA LEU A 105 8.88 -13.00 9.26
C LEU A 105 8.26 -13.14 10.65
N PHE A 106 8.93 -12.60 11.66
CA PHE A 106 8.42 -12.58 13.04
C PHE A 106 8.07 -11.17 13.45
N VAL A 107 6.93 -11.00 14.10
CA VAL A 107 6.34 -9.68 14.32
C VAL A 107 5.93 -9.55 15.79
N MET A 108 6.34 -8.45 16.40
CA MET A 108 5.93 -8.09 17.75
C MET A 108 4.64 -7.29 17.70
N LEU A 109 3.51 -7.93 17.99
CA LEU A 109 2.20 -7.29 18.00
C LEU A 109 1.56 -7.42 19.39
N PRO A 110 0.83 -6.37 19.85
CA PRO A 110 0.00 -6.47 21.05
C PRO A 110 -1.06 -7.56 20.91
N ASN A 111 -1.60 -8.01 22.05
CA ASN A 111 -2.74 -8.92 22.07
C ASN A 111 -3.92 -8.30 21.30
N GLY A 112 -4.51 -9.08 20.40
CA GLY A 112 -5.52 -8.56 19.48
C GLY A 112 -5.84 -9.53 18.35
N LYS A 113 -6.76 -9.11 17.49
CA LYS A 113 -7.09 -9.80 16.25
C LYS A 113 -6.48 -9.05 15.08
N TYR A 114 -5.89 -9.81 14.17
CA TYR A 114 -5.20 -9.28 13.00
C TYR A 114 -5.55 -10.10 11.77
N LYS A 115 -5.47 -9.44 10.61
CA LYS A 115 -5.49 -10.08 9.30
C LYS A 115 -4.14 -9.87 8.63
N VAL A 116 -3.52 -10.97 8.20
CA VAL A 116 -2.28 -10.96 7.45
C VAL A 116 -2.62 -11.25 5.99
N SER A 117 -2.27 -10.35 5.10
CA SER A 117 -2.47 -10.46 3.66
C SER A 117 -1.12 -10.44 2.96
N SER A 118 -0.90 -11.44 2.11
CA SER A 118 0.37 -11.62 1.41
C SER A 118 0.12 -12.04 -0.04
N ARG A 119 1.03 -11.67 -0.94
CA ARG A 119 0.93 -12.03 -2.36
C ARG A 119 2.23 -12.63 -2.86
N PHE A 120 2.13 -13.72 -3.61
CA PHE A 120 3.26 -14.34 -4.30
C PHE A 120 2.82 -14.79 -5.70
N GLU A 121 3.60 -14.46 -6.74
CA GLU A 121 3.30 -14.83 -8.13
C GLU A 121 1.84 -14.50 -8.58
N GLY A 122 1.33 -13.33 -8.15
CA GLY A 122 -0.04 -12.88 -8.43
C GLY A 122 -1.13 -13.53 -7.57
N LEU A 123 -0.82 -14.57 -6.79
CA LEU A 123 -1.75 -15.21 -5.86
C LEU A 123 -1.76 -14.47 -4.53
N THR A 124 -2.91 -13.86 -4.20
CA THR A 124 -3.11 -13.20 -2.91
C THR A 124 -3.76 -14.18 -1.94
N GLU A 125 -3.16 -14.35 -0.78
CA GLU A 125 -3.73 -15.11 0.33
C GLU A 125 -3.90 -14.21 1.55
N SER A 126 -4.88 -14.51 2.38
CA SER A 126 -5.10 -13.81 3.64
C SER A 126 -5.51 -14.77 4.74
N GLN A 127 -4.94 -14.58 5.92
CA GLN A 127 -5.21 -15.39 7.10
C GLN A 127 -5.48 -14.50 8.30
N GLU A 128 -6.47 -14.87 9.10
CA GLU A 128 -6.77 -14.20 10.37
C GLU A 128 -6.03 -14.88 11.53
N VAL A 129 -5.59 -14.08 12.49
CA VAL A 129 -4.91 -14.57 13.69
C VAL A 129 -5.35 -13.79 14.91
N THR A 130 -5.54 -14.51 16.03
CA THR A 130 -5.79 -13.90 17.34
C THR A 130 -4.60 -14.16 18.25
N LEU A 131 -3.97 -13.08 18.73
CA LEU A 131 -2.87 -13.10 19.68
C LEU A 131 -3.43 -12.89 21.09
N SER A 132 -3.36 -13.93 21.92
CA SER A 132 -3.90 -13.92 23.29
C SER A 132 -2.86 -13.59 24.36
N GLY A 133 -1.59 -13.51 23.99
CA GLY A 133 -0.45 -13.34 24.89
C GLY A 133 -0.06 -14.59 25.68
N LYS A 134 -0.76 -15.72 25.47
CA LYS A 134 -0.47 -17.00 26.14
C LYS A 134 0.46 -17.91 25.35
N GLU A 135 0.39 -17.81 24.02
CA GLU A 135 1.16 -18.64 23.09
C GLU A 135 1.52 -17.82 21.85
N SER A 136 2.68 -18.13 21.26
CA SER A 136 3.04 -17.63 19.93
C SER A 136 2.21 -18.32 18.86
N LYS A 137 1.74 -17.55 17.88
CA LYS A 137 1.05 -18.07 16.69
C LYS A 137 2.00 -18.14 15.52
N GLU A 138 1.83 -19.19 14.72
CA GLU A 138 2.52 -19.37 13.45
C GLU A 138 1.50 -19.41 12.33
N LEU A 139 1.71 -18.60 11.30
CA LEU A 139 0.97 -18.64 10.05
C LEU A 139 1.89 -19.18 8.96
N ASN A 140 1.35 -20.08 8.16
CA ASN A 140 2.05 -20.68 7.04
C ASN A 140 1.31 -20.29 5.76
N PHE A 141 1.96 -19.51 4.91
CA PHE A 141 1.48 -19.21 3.57
C PHE A 141 2.14 -20.19 2.60
N HIS A 142 1.30 -21.03 1.98
CA HIS A 142 1.74 -22.16 1.17
C HIS A 142 1.10 -22.08 -0.22
N TRP A 143 1.68 -21.25 -1.09
CA TRP A 143 1.13 -20.99 -2.41
C TRP A 143 1.37 -22.14 -3.37
N LYS A 144 0.38 -22.47 -4.19
CA LYS A 144 0.62 -23.28 -5.39
C LYS A 144 1.44 -22.42 -6.35
N GLY A 145 2.77 -22.58 -6.37
CA GLY A 145 3.62 -21.96 -7.38
C GLY A 145 3.10 -22.27 -8.79
N LEU A 146 3.32 -21.34 -9.73
CA LEU A 146 2.95 -21.58 -11.12
C LEU A 146 3.70 -22.81 -11.65
N PRO A 147 3.09 -23.65 -12.51
CA PRO A 147 3.83 -24.70 -13.20
C PRO A 147 4.95 -24.04 -14.03
N ARG A 148 6.21 -24.34 -13.68
CA ARG A 148 7.39 -23.97 -14.49
C ARG A 148 7.41 -24.74 -15.80
#